data_AF-A0A7W1HCC2-F1
#
_entry.id   AF-A0A7W1HCC2-F1
#
_cell.length_a   1.000
_cell.length_b   1.000
_cell.length_c   1.000
_cell.angle_alpha   90.00
_cell.angle_beta   90.00
_cell.angle_gamma   90.00
#
_symmetry.space_group_name_H-M   'P 1'
#
loop_
_entity.id
_entity.type
_entity.pdbx_description
1 polymer ?
#
loop_
_entity_poly.entity_id
_entity_poly.type
_entity_poly.pdbx_seq_one_letter_code
_entity_poly.pdbx_strand_id
1 'polypeptide(L)' 'MIHRKAPEEIEKMAAAGSVLVRTHEVLRKKARPGVTTAELDEAAERFIRSQGGEPAFKGYRGFPGSI' A
#
# COMPACT_ATOMS: atom_id res chain seq x y z
N MET A 1 -7.42 23.10 -12.24
CA MET A 1 -8.14 23.43 -10.99
C MET A 1 -7.58 22.56 -9.88
N ILE A 2 -7.11 23.13 -8.76
CA ILE A 2 -6.62 22.37 -7.61
C ILE A 2 -7.78 22.21 -6.63
N HIS A 3 -8.07 20.97 -6.23
CA HIS A 3 -9.13 20.69 -5.29
C HIS A 3 -8.59 20.77 -3.85
N ARG A 4 -9.09 21.72 -3.07
CA ARG A 4 -8.74 21.89 -1.65
C ARG A 4 -9.53 20.90 -0.81
N LYS A 5 -8.81 20.04 -0.09
CA LYS A 5 -9.38 19.00 0.77
C LYS A 5 -10.05 19.59 2.01
N ALA A 6 -11.19 19.03 2.38
CA ALA A 6 -11.85 19.29 3.65
C ALA A 6 -11.04 18.64 4.80
N PRO A 7 -11.15 19.15 6.04
CA PRO A 7 -10.45 18.58 7.19
C PRO A 7 -10.65 17.05 7.34
N GLU A 8 -11.87 16.56 7.12
CA GLU A 8 -12.20 15.14 7.25
C GLU A 8 -11.55 14.28 6.16
N GLU A 9 -11.34 14.85 4.96
CA GLU A 9 -10.59 14.17 3.90
C GLU A 9 -9.09 14.08 4.24
N ILE A 10 -8.55 15.13 4.86
CA ILE A 10 -7.14 15.14 5.31
C ILE A 10 -6.91 14.06 6.37
N GLU A 11 -7.83 13.89 7.33
CA GLU A 11 -7.74 12.83 8.33
C GLU A 11 -7.80 11.43 7.69
N LYS A 12 -8.68 11.23 6.71
CA LYS A 12 -8.73 9.96 5.95
C LYS A 12 -7.44 9.70 5.19
N MET A 13 -6.86 10.73 4.57
CA MET A 13 -5.57 10.63 3.88
C MET A 13 -4.44 10.30 4.86
N ALA A 14 -4.43 10.89 6.06
CA ALA A 14 -3.45 10.59 7.10
C ALA A 14 -3.55 9.14 7.59
N ALA A 15 -4.78 8.64 7.81
CA ALA A 15 -5.01 7.24 8.17
C ALA A 15 -4.52 6.27 7.08
N ALA A 16 -4.83 6.54 5.81
CA ALA A 16 -4.33 5.75 4.69
C ALA A 16 -2.79 5.81 4.56
N GLY A 17 -2.21 6.99 4.76
CA GLY A 17 -0.75 7.18 4.77
C GLY A 17 -0.05 6.39 5.87
N SER A 18 -0.66 6.28 7.06
CA SER A 18 -0.15 5.45 8.16
C SER A 18 -0.11 3.95 7.79
N VAL A 19 -1.13 3.45 7.08
CA VAL A 19 -1.10 2.08 6.54
C VAL A 19 0.03 1.92 5.53
N LEU A 20 0.19 2.87 4.59
CA LEU A 20 1.23 2.84 3.57
C LEU A 20 2.64 2.76 4.19
N VAL A 21 2.94 3.60 5.18
CA VAL A 21 4.25 3.60 5.86
C VAL A 21 4.49 2.25 6.54
N ARG A 22 3.49 1.68 7.22
CA ARG A 22 3.62 0.36 7.85
C ARG A 22 3.81 -0.76 6.83
N THR A 23 3.18 -0.68 5.65
CA THR A 23 3.43 -1.61 4.54
C THR A 23 4.89 -1.54 4.09
N HIS A 24 5.45 -0.34 3.92
CA HIS A 24 6.86 -0.15 3.57
C HIS A 24 7.80 -0.76 4.62
N GLU A 25 7.49 -0.63 5.90
CA GLU A 25 8.30 -1.25 6.98
C GLU A 25 8.25 -2.79 6.94
N VAL A 26 7.11 -3.39 6.59
CA VAL A 26 7.01 -4.84 6.36
C VAL A 26 7.89 -5.27 5.19
N LEU A 27 7.83 -4.54 4.07
CA LEU A 27 8.64 -4.81 2.88
C LEU A 27 10.14 -4.66 3.18
N ARG A 28 10.53 -3.59 3.89
CA ARG A 28 11.91 -3.32 4.27
C ARG A 28 12.52 -4.47 5.09
N LYS A 29 11.76 -5.05 6.01
CA LYS A 29 12.20 -6.20 6.82
C LYS A 29 12.33 -7.48 6.01
N LYS A 30 11.58 -7.62 4.91
CA LYS A 30 11.59 -8.81 4.06
C LYS A 30 12.59 -8.73 2.90
N ALA A 31 12.94 -7.52 2.44
CA ALA A 31 13.85 -7.29 1.34
C ALA A 31 15.28 -7.74 1.67
N ARG A 32 15.71 -8.87 1.10
CA ARG A 32 17.05 -9.44 1.24
C ARG A 32 17.40 -10.32 0.04
N PRO A 33 18.69 -10.60 -0.24
CA PRO A 33 19.08 -11.50 -1.33
C PRO A 33 18.34 -12.84 -1.28
N GLY A 34 17.88 -13.30 -2.43
CA GLY A 34 17.10 -14.53 -2.58
C GLY A 34 15.58 -14.38 -2.43
N VAL A 35 15.08 -13.21 -2.00
CA VAL A 35 13.64 -12.91 -2.01
C VAL A 35 13.24 -12.32 -3.36
N THR A 36 12.19 -12.89 -3.96
CA THR A 36 11.63 -12.41 -5.22
C THR A 36 10.72 -11.19 -5.02
N THR A 37 10.54 -10.40 -6.06
CA THR A 37 9.59 -9.27 -6.03
C THR A 37 8.15 -9.74 -5.88
N ALA A 38 7.80 -10.94 -6.39
CA ALA A 38 6.49 -11.55 -6.16
C ALA A 38 6.23 -11.85 -4.67
N GLU A 39 7.23 -12.36 -3.94
CA GLU A 39 7.09 -12.58 -2.50
C GLU A 39 6.94 -11.28 -1.69
N LEU A 40 7.54 -10.18 -2.17
CA LEU A 40 7.34 -8.84 -1.60
C LEU A 40 5.93 -8.34 -1.90
N ASP A 41 5.46 -8.48 -3.15
CA ASP A 41 4.10 -8.11 -3.57
C ASP A 41 3.03 -8.81 -2.74
N GLU A 42 3.13 -10.13 -2.58
CA GLU A 42 2.20 -10.88 -1.74
C GLU A 42 2.24 -10.45 -0.26
N ALA A 43 3.41 -10.08 0.25
CA ALA A 43 3.54 -9.60 1.62
C ALA A 43 2.88 -8.24 1.79
N ALA A 44 3.04 -7.33 0.82
CA ALA A 44 2.32 -6.05 0.79
C ALA A 44 0.82 -6.27 0.71
N GLU A 45 0.33 -7.12 -0.20
CA GLU A 45 -1.10 -7.37 -0.36
C GLU A 45 -1.73 -7.92 0.91
N ARG A 46 -1.12 -8.95 1.51
CA ARG A 46 -1.60 -9.53 2.77
C ARG A 46 -1.68 -8.47 3.87
N PHE A 47 -0.64 -7.64 4.01
CA PHE A 47 -0.61 -6.60 5.02
C PHE A 47 -1.66 -5.52 4.76
N ILE A 48 -1.75 -4.98 3.54
CA ILE A 48 -2.75 -3.96 3.16
C ILE A 48 -4.16 -4.45 3.48
N ARG A 49 -4.50 -5.68 3.06
CA ARG A 49 -5.82 -6.29 3.33
C ARG A 49 -6.08 -6.50 4.82
N SER A 50 -5.06 -6.91 5.59
CA SER A 50 -5.18 -7.05 7.05
C SER A 50 -5.48 -5.73 7.78
N GLN A 51 -5.15 -4.59 7.17
CA GLN A 51 -5.45 -3.26 7.71
C GLN A 51 -6.80 -2.71 7.21
N GLY A 52 -7.60 -3.53 6.52
CA GLY A 52 -8.87 -3.13 5.91
C GLY A 52 -8.71 -2.27 4.65
N GLY A 53 -7.50 -2.20 4.08
CA GLY A 53 -7.23 -1.47 2.84
C GLY A 53 -7.34 -2.35 1.60
N GLU A 54 -7.38 -1.70 0.44
CA GLU A 54 -7.31 -2.33 -0.87
C GLU A 54 -6.02 -1.91 -1.60
N PRO A 55 -5.30 -2.84 -2.28
CA PRO A 55 -4.13 -2.47 -3.06
C PRO A 55 -4.50 -1.57 -4.25
N ALA A 56 -4.04 -0.32 -4.21
CA ALA A 56 -4.44 0.69 -5.19
C ALA A 56 -4.01 0.38 -6.63
N PHE A 57 -2.91 -0.37 -6.82
CA PHE A 57 -2.41 -0.71 -8.14
C PHE A 57 -3.04 -1.98 -8.71
N LYS A 58 -3.54 -2.89 -7.88
CA LYS A 58 -4.02 -4.19 -8.35
C LYS A 58 -5.29 -4.03 -9.17
N GLY A 59 -5.22 -4.43 -10.44
CA GLY A 59 -6.28 -4.24 -11.43
C GLY A 59 -6.33 -2.83 -12.03
N TYR A 60 -5.54 -1.86 -11.53
CA TYR A 60 -5.52 -0.51 -12.09
C TYR A 60 -4.99 -0.54 -13.52
N ARG A 61 -5.88 -0.30 -14.49
CA ARG A 61 -5.58 -0.38 -15.93
C ARG A 61 -4.94 -1.71 -16.34
N GLY A 62 -5.36 -2.81 -15.69
CA GLY A 62 -4.85 -4.16 -15.95
C GLY A 62 -3.51 -4.48 -15.27
N PHE A 63 -3.00 -3.63 -14.37
CA PHE A 63 -1.79 -3.93 -13.63
C PHE A 63 -1.99 -5.14 -12.68
N PRO A 64 -1.10 -6.15 -12.72
CA PRO A 64 -1.34 -7.42 -12.03
C PRO A 64 -0.93 -7.43 -10.54
N GLY A 65 0.01 -6.56 -10.14
CA GLY A 65 0.57 -6.52 -8.79
C GLY A 65 -0.17 -5.56 -7.85
N SER A 66 0.16 -5.65 -6.57
CA SER A 66 -0.28 -4.74 -5.51
C SER A 66 0.67 -3.55 -5.30
N ILE A 67 1.95 -3.70 -5.67
CA ILE A 67 3.01 -2.68 -5.60
C ILE A 67 3.88 -2.67 -6.86
#